data_AF-A0A945WP86-F1
#
_entry.id   AF-A0A945WP86-F1
#
_cell.length_a   1.000
_cell.length_b   1.000
_cell.length_c   1.000
_cell.angle_alpha   90.00
_cell.angle_beta   90.00
_cell.angle_gamma   90.00
#
_symmetry.space_group_name_H-M   'P 1'
#
loop_
_entity.id
_entity.type
_entity.pdbx_description
1 polymer ?
#
loop_
_entity_poly.entity_id
_entity_poly.type
_entity_poly.pdbx_seq_one_letter_code
_entity_poly.pdbx_strand_id
1 'polypeptide(L)'
;MTLSNDTQTNTRTGTTTALIAIVSASLLALLAACSEPTSEPAPPELSFAESFQTQLIQAQPGDVISVPAGIHEFNRSLSLTVPGVTIRGAGMDQSILSFKNQVQGAEGLLVSGDDFTIEDIAIEDTVGDALKINQSTNVVVRRVRTEWTRGAHTDNGAYGIYPVQTSNVLIEGSVAIGASDAGIYVGQSNQIIVRNSRAEYNVAGIEIENSTYADVYDNVATNNTGGILIFDLPNLPVQGGQATRVFNNQIFENNTENFAPIGNIVANVPAGTGLLILANDNIEVFENSFADNNSVNIMIYSFTLGGRTIEDQNYDPFPEQIYIHDNEFVGGGTVPAHALLKTWHAVTEENSPDVVWGGLMKEGGSIENLICLGEGSDTSFLNLKGGLDSNDFSYDTADHQCSLPRLSEISFEFKAGD
;
A
#
# COMPACT_ATOMS: atom_id res chain seq x y z
N MET A 1 -21.39 -42.00 -85.78
CA MET A 1 -20.74 -43.31 -85.65
C MET A 1 -19.40 -43.09 -85.00
N THR A 2 -19.32 -43.44 -83.72
CA THR A 2 -18.26 -44.27 -83.12
C THR A 2 -16.85 -44.25 -83.71
N LEU A 3 -15.91 -44.01 -82.77
CA LEU A 3 -14.66 -44.75 -82.57
C LEU A 3 -13.56 -44.46 -83.60
N SER A 4 -12.27 -44.41 -83.28
CA SER A 4 -11.50 -44.50 -82.04
C SER A 4 -10.04 -44.32 -82.48
N ASN A 5 -9.14 -44.15 -81.51
CA ASN A 5 -7.77 -44.69 -81.54
C ASN A 5 -6.74 -44.00 -82.44
N ASP A 6 -5.46 -44.00 -82.10
CA ASP A 6 -4.73 -44.12 -80.84
C ASP A 6 -3.25 -43.90 -81.21
N THR A 7 -2.47 -43.46 -80.21
CA THR A 7 -1.05 -43.75 -79.98
C THR A 7 0.08 -43.51 -81.01
N GLN A 8 1.12 -42.86 -80.44
CA GLN A 8 2.55 -43.20 -80.46
C GLN A 8 3.50 -42.66 -81.55
N THR A 9 4.11 -41.54 -81.17
CA THR A 9 5.56 -41.37 -80.88
C THR A 9 6.63 -42.03 -81.76
N ASN A 10 7.56 -41.16 -82.14
CA ASN A 10 9.03 -41.24 -81.97
C ASN A 10 9.82 -41.44 -83.27
N THR A 11 10.63 -40.45 -83.64
CA THR A 11 12.10 -40.64 -83.83
C THR A 11 12.80 -39.32 -84.15
N ARG A 12 14.00 -39.22 -83.56
CA ARG A 12 15.00 -38.14 -83.62
C ARG A 12 15.58 -37.95 -85.03
N THR A 13 16.09 -36.75 -85.30
CA THR A 13 17.53 -36.41 -85.53
C THR A 13 17.67 -35.23 -86.51
N GLY A 14 18.72 -34.42 -86.34
CA GLY A 14 19.27 -33.62 -87.44
C GLY A 14 19.41 -32.12 -87.20
N THR A 15 20.56 -31.78 -86.64
CA THR A 15 21.35 -30.53 -86.68
C THR A 15 21.14 -29.51 -87.80
N THR A 16 21.59 -28.29 -87.46
CA THR A 16 22.20 -27.19 -88.25
C THR A 16 21.31 -26.03 -88.77
N THR A 17 21.50 -24.93 -88.04
CA THR A 17 21.27 -23.50 -88.24
C THR A 17 21.42 -22.94 -89.67
N ALA A 18 20.47 -22.11 -90.09
CA ALA A 18 20.66 -21.07 -91.11
C ALA A 18 19.72 -19.87 -90.83
N LEU A 19 20.24 -18.68 -91.15
CA LEU A 19 19.81 -17.33 -90.74
C LEU A 19 18.63 -16.73 -91.55
N ILE A 20 17.90 -15.84 -90.86
CA ILE A 20 17.24 -14.58 -91.32
C ILE A 20 16.03 -14.68 -92.30
N ALA A 21 14.83 -14.31 -91.83
CA ALA A 21 14.10 -13.08 -92.25
C ALA A 21 12.59 -13.04 -91.88
N ILE A 22 12.25 -12.12 -90.97
CA ILE A 22 11.19 -11.08 -91.05
C ILE A 22 9.68 -11.48 -91.03
N VAL A 23 8.94 -10.72 -90.19
CA VAL A 23 7.48 -10.51 -90.01
C VAL A 23 6.75 -11.70 -89.38
N SER A 24 6.15 -11.63 -88.18
CA SER A 24 5.08 -10.70 -87.77
C SER A 24 4.73 -11.01 -86.31
N ALA A 25 4.75 -10.04 -85.40
CA ALA A 25 3.94 -10.07 -84.18
C ALA A 25 3.98 -8.69 -83.51
N SER A 26 3.19 -7.79 -84.08
CA SER A 26 2.66 -6.62 -83.40
C SER A 26 1.70 -7.07 -82.29
N LEU A 27 2.16 -7.10 -81.04
CA LEU A 27 1.36 -6.88 -79.83
C LEU A 27 2.30 -6.78 -78.62
N LEU A 28 1.96 -5.91 -77.66
CA LEU A 28 2.72 -5.51 -76.46
C LEU A 28 3.74 -4.39 -76.66
N ALA A 29 3.23 -3.20 -76.93
CA ALA A 29 3.91 -1.95 -76.63
C ALA A 29 3.16 -1.23 -75.49
N LEU A 30 3.86 -1.06 -74.36
CA LEU A 30 3.70 -0.04 -73.32
C LEU A 30 2.38 0.07 -72.55
N LEU A 31 2.31 -0.68 -71.45
CA LEU A 31 1.72 -0.21 -70.18
C LEU A 31 2.71 -0.54 -69.05
N ALA A 32 3.89 0.06 -69.09
CA ALA A 32 4.73 0.21 -67.89
C ALA A 32 4.22 1.43 -67.14
N ALA A 33 3.10 1.28 -66.44
CA ALA A 33 2.65 2.24 -65.46
C ALA A 33 3.69 2.26 -64.34
N CYS A 34 4.27 3.44 -64.08
CA CYS A 34 5.11 3.68 -62.93
C CYS A 34 4.24 3.53 -61.67
N SER A 35 4.31 2.37 -61.02
CA SER A 35 3.91 2.26 -59.62
C SER A 35 5.06 2.82 -58.79
N GLU A 36 4.97 4.09 -58.39
CA GLU A 36 5.73 4.54 -57.23
C GLU A 36 5.35 3.61 -56.07
N PRO A 37 6.33 3.06 -55.31
CA PRO A 37 6.00 2.37 -54.09
C PRO A 37 5.44 3.42 -53.14
N THR A 38 4.11 3.47 -53.02
CA THR A 38 3.44 4.11 -51.89
C THR A 38 3.94 3.38 -50.65
N SER A 39 4.95 3.94 -50.00
CA SER A 39 5.30 3.59 -48.63
C SER A 39 4.05 3.86 -47.81
N GLU A 40 3.38 2.82 -47.33
CA GLU A 40 2.38 2.99 -46.28
C GLU A 40 3.02 3.82 -45.17
N PRO A 41 2.35 4.87 -44.65
CA PRO A 41 2.86 5.58 -43.49
C PRO A 41 3.10 4.54 -42.40
N ALA A 42 4.27 4.55 -41.78
CA ALA A 42 4.51 3.74 -40.60
C ALA A 42 3.37 4.01 -39.61
N PRO A 43 2.78 2.98 -38.97
CA PRO A 43 1.77 3.20 -37.96
C PRO A 43 2.32 4.18 -36.91
N PRO A 44 1.48 5.08 -36.38
CA PRO A 44 1.93 6.07 -35.41
C PRO A 44 2.61 5.35 -34.23
N GLU A 45 3.81 5.81 -33.86
CA GLU A 45 4.46 5.30 -32.66
C GLU A 45 3.59 5.62 -31.45
N LEU A 46 3.29 4.58 -30.66
CA LEU A 46 2.56 4.75 -29.41
C LEU A 46 3.38 5.60 -28.46
N SER A 47 2.70 6.49 -27.74
CA SER A 47 3.28 7.10 -26.54
C SER A 47 3.66 6.02 -25.53
N PHE A 48 4.55 6.34 -24.58
CA PHE A 48 4.86 5.39 -23.51
C PHE A 48 3.60 4.96 -22.76
N ALA A 49 2.69 5.89 -22.45
CA ALA A 49 1.45 5.59 -21.75
C ALA A 49 0.57 4.57 -22.51
N GLU A 50 0.41 4.74 -23.83
CA GLU A 50 -0.36 3.81 -24.66
C GLU A 50 0.34 2.44 -24.78
N SER A 51 1.66 2.43 -24.91
CA SER A 51 2.46 1.21 -24.96
C SER A 51 2.40 0.44 -23.64
N PHE A 52 2.57 1.13 -22.51
CA PHE A 52 2.51 0.56 -21.17
C PHE A 52 1.11 0.00 -20.87
N GLN A 53 0.06 0.75 -21.18
CA GLN A 53 -1.31 0.27 -21.05
C GLN A 53 -1.56 -0.98 -21.91
N THR A 54 -1.04 -1.02 -23.13
CA THR A 54 -1.14 -2.21 -23.99
C THR A 54 -0.42 -3.41 -23.40
N GLN A 55 0.78 -3.22 -22.82
CA GLN A 55 1.53 -4.28 -22.13
C GLN A 55 0.75 -4.83 -20.93
N LEU A 56 0.13 -3.98 -20.11
CA LEU A 56 -0.71 -4.42 -18.99
C LEU A 56 -1.92 -5.25 -19.45
N ILE A 57 -2.56 -4.86 -20.56
CA ILE A 57 -3.71 -5.58 -21.13
C ILE A 57 -3.30 -6.94 -21.71
N GLN A 58 -2.11 -7.03 -22.29
CA GLN A 58 -1.63 -8.22 -22.99
C GLN A 58 -0.77 -9.15 -22.11
N ALA A 59 -0.45 -8.73 -20.90
CA ALA A 59 0.41 -9.45 -19.97
C ALA A 59 0.00 -10.92 -19.80
N GLN A 60 0.99 -11.78 -19.69
CA GLN A 60 0.87 -13.19 -19.36
C GLN A 60 1.58 -13.48 -18.04
N PRO A 61 1.21 -14.57 -17.34
CA PRO A 61 1.94 -14.97 -16.13
C PRO A 61 3.43 -15.16 -16.40
N GLY A 62 4.26 -14.57 -15.54
CA GLY A 62 5.73 -14.54 -15.67
C GLY A 62 6.28 -13.32 -16.41
N ASP A 63 5.42 -12.47 -17.00
CA ASP A 63 5.89 -11.28 -17.71
C ASP A 63 6.54 -10.26 -16.77
N VAL A 64 7.62 -9.64 -17.24
CA VAL A 64 8.26 -8.48 -16.62
C VAL A 64 8.02 -7.26 -17.50
N ILE A 65 7.20 -6.33 -17.01
CA ILE A 65 6.90 -5.07 -17.67
C ILE A 65 7.86 -4.01 -17.14
N SER A 66 8.73 -3.50 -18.03
CA SER A 66 9.76 -2.54 -17.66
C SER A 66 9.29 -1.09 -17.82
N VAL A 67 9.58 -0.25 -16.83
CA VAL A 67 9.36 1.20 -16.85
C VAL A 67 10.71 1.91 -16.97
N PRO A 68 11.04 2.51 -18.13
CA PRO A 68 12.31 3.19 -18.31
C PRO A 68 12.39 4.44 -17.42
N ALA A 69 13.60 4.93 -17.17
CA ALA A 69 13.80 6.20 -16.49
C ALA A 69 13.11 7.35 -17.26
N GLY A 70 12.45 8.24 -16.54
CA GLY A 70 11.66 9.35 -17.06
C GLY A 70 10.39 9.58 -16.24
N ILE A 71 9.74 10.71 -16.53
CA ILE A 71 8.39 11.02 -16.05
C ILE A 71 7.42 10.65 -17.16
N HIS A 72 6.50 9.75 -16.85
CA HIS A 72 5.54 9.18 -17.77
C HIS A 72 4.14 9.62 -17.36
N GLU A 73 3.52 10.49 -18.14
CA GLU A 73 2.21 11.04 -17.81
C GLU A 73 1.06 10.10 -18.20
N PHE A 74 0.13 9.92 -17.27
CA PHE A 74 -1.11 9.17 -17.45
C PHE A 74 -2.32 10.06 -17.16
N ASN A 75 -3.34 9.95 -18.00
CA ASN A 75 -4.60 10.69 -17.83
C ASN A 75 -5.76 9.80 -17.34
N ARG A 76 -5.49 8.51 -17.10
CA ARG A 76 -6.47 7.51 -16.70
C ARG A 76 -5.83 6.45 -15.82
N SER A 77 -6.63 5.81 -14.96
CA SER A 77 -6.18 4.68 -14.15
C SER A 77 -5.64 3.52 -14.98
N LEU A 78 -4.64 2.85 -14.43
CA LEU A 78 -4.06 1.61 -14.96
C LEU A 78 -4.59 0.42 -14.18
N SER A 79 -4.69 -0.73 -14.83
CA SER A 79 -5.19 -1.97 -14.20
C SER A 79 -4.40 -3.19 -14.64
N LEU A 80 -4.17 -4.12 -13.71
CA LEU A 80 -3.55 -5.42 -13.95
C LEU A 80 -4.28 -6.53 -13.20
N THR A 81 -4.77 -7.54 -13.91
CA THR A 81 -5.50 -8.67 -13.31
C THR A 81 -4.79 -10.01 -13.51
N VAL A 82 -3.66 -10.01 -14.22
CA VAL A 82 -2.94 -11.24 -14.59
C VAL A 82 -1.99 -11.60 -13.45
N PRO A 83 -2.04 -12.84 -12.93
CA PRO A 83 -1.15 -13.26 -11.86
C PRO A 83 0.28 -13.48 -12.37
N GLY A 84 1.27 -13.42 -11.47
CA GLY A 84 2.68 -13.72 -11.77
C GLY A 84 3.40 -12.63 -12.56
N VAL A 85 2.86 -11.42 -12.63
CA VAL A 85 3.44 -10.31 -13.38
C VAL A 85 4.33 -9.47 -12.47
N THR A 86 5.48 -9.05 -13.02
CA THR A 86 6.38 -8.08 -12.38
C THR A 86 6.34 -6.74 -13.11
N ILE A 87 6.16 -5.63 -12.40
CA ILE A 87 6.42 -4.28 -12.91
C ILE A 87 7.73 -3.78 -12.32
N ARG A 88 8.70 -3.40 -13.16
CA ARG A 88 10.05 -3.01 -12.72
C ARG A 88 10.50 -1.70 -13.35
N GLY A 89 10.87 -0.73 -12.53
CA GLY A 89 11.50 0.51 -12.99
C GLY A 89 13.03 0.51 -12.87
N ALA A 90 13.64 1.67 -13.13
CA ALA A 90 15.08 1.92 -13.00
C ALA A 90 15.47 2.44 -11.60
N GLY A 91 14.49 2.73 -10.75
CA GLY A 91 14.63 3.30 -9.41
C GLY A 91 13.46 4.23 -9.12
N MET A 92 13.02 4.33 -7.85
CA MET A 92 11.88 5.17 -7.47
C MET A 92 12.07 6.67 -7.75
N ASP A 93 13.32 7.12 -7.86
CA ASP A 93 13.65 8.51 -8.23
C ASP A 93 13.91 8.68 -9.74
N GLN A 94 13.80 7.59 -10.52
CA GLN A 94 14.13 7.57 -11.94
C GLN A 94 12.93 7.24 -12.81
N SER A 95 12.15 6.21 -12.46
CA SER A 95 10.97 5.78 -13.21
C SER A 95 9.71 6.28 -12.52
N ILE A 96 9.05 7.30 -13.08
CA ILE A 96 7.93 7.98 -12.44
C ILE A 96 6.67 7.84 -13.31
N LEU A 97 5.61 7.27 -12.77
CA LEU A 97 4.26 7.31 -13.34
C LEU A 97 3.53 8.52 -12.73
N SER A 98 3.34 9.57 -13.51
CA SER A 98 2.68 10.80 -13.04
C SER A 98 1.23 10.86 -13.49
N PHE A 99 0.32 11.08 -12.54
CA PHE A 99 -1.13 11.18 -12.72
C PHE A 99 -1.64 12.61 -12.53
N LYS A 100 -0.74 13.60 -12.54
CA LYS A 100 -1.05 15.02 -12.38
C LYS A 100 -2.18 15.54 -13.28
N ASN A 101 -2.34 14.94 -14.46
CA ASN A 101 -3.37 15.27 -15.45
C ASN A 101 -4.45 14.18 -15.58
N GLN A 102 -4.68 13.37 -14.53
CA GLN A 102 -5.69 12.32 -14.51
C GLN A 102 -7.10 12.91 -14.60
N VAL A 103 -7.86 12.44 -15.59
CA VAL A 103 -9.25 12.85 -15.85
C VAL A 103 -10.22 11.68 -15.80
N GLN A 104 -9.72 10.44 -15.67
CA GLN A 104 -10.54 9.23 -15.64
C GLN A 104 -10.03 8.22 -14.60
N GLY A 105 -10.97 7.64 -13.84
CA GLY A 105 -10.68 6.73 -12.73
C GLY A 105 -10.07 7.47 -11.54
N ALA A 106 -9.89 6.76 -10.42
CA ALA A 106 -9.35 7.32 -9.19
C ALA A 106 -7.92 6.82 -8.93
N GLU A 107 -7.68 5.53 -9.20
CA GLU A 107 -6.43 4.89 -8.86
C GLU A 107 -5.31 5.25 -9.86
N GLY A 108 -4.05 5.24 -9.41
CA GLY A 108 -2.91 5.21 -10.31
C GLY A 108 -2.77 3.85 -10.96
N LEU A 109 -2.58 2.82 -10.13
CA LEU A 109 -2.54 1.42 -10.54
C LEU A 109 -3.42 0.56 -9.64
N LEU A 110 -4.39 -0.12 -10.25
CA LEU A 110 -5.24 -1.13 -9.62
C LEU A 110 -4.78 -2.55 -10.00
N VAL A 111 -4.45 -3.37 -9.01
CA VAL A 111 -4.01 -4.76 -9.20
C VAL A 111 -4.99 -5.73 -8.53
N SER A 112 -5.27 -6.85 -9.19
CA SER A 112 -6.04 -7.97 -8.60
C SER A 112 -5.51 -9.33 -9.03
N GLY A 113 -4.21 -9.41 -9.39
CA GLY A 113 -3.53 -10.65 -9.73
C GLY A 113 -2.63 -11.14 -8.59
N ASP A 114 -2.64 -12.46 -8.36
CA ASP A 114 -1.74 -13.13 -7.41
C ASP A 114 -0.29 -13.14 -7.89
N ASP A 115 0.67 -13.46 -7.01
CA ASP A 115 2.10 -13.55 -7.33
C ASP A 115 2.64 -12.28 -8.01
N PHE A 116 2.17 -11.12 -7.55
CA PHE A 116 2.49 -9.82 -8.13
C PHE A 116 3.71 -9.18 -7.47
N THR A 117 4.63 -8.67 -8.30
CA THR A 117 5.75 -7.84 -7.83
C THR A 117 5.73 -6.48 -8.50
N ILE A 118 5.91 -5.42 -7.72
CA ILE A 118 6.24 -4.09 -8.24
C ILE A 118 7.48 -3.56 -7.55
N GLU A 119 8.44 -3.08 -8.34
CA GLU A 119 9.68 -2.55 -7.80
C GLU A 119 10.30 -1.40 -8.58
N ASP A 120 11.08 -0.57 -7.87
CA ASP A 120 11.95 0.45 -8.43
C ASP A 120 11.25 1.55 -9.24
N ILE A 121 10.10 2.04 -8.73
CA ILE A 121 9.24 3.00 -9.44
C ILE A 121 8.58 3.98 -8.47
N ALA A 122 8.15 5.14 -8.98
CA ALA A 122 7.26 6.06 -8.30
C ALA A 122 5.90 6.19 -8.97
N ILE A 123 4.87 6.43 -8.16
CA ILE A 123 3.52 6.81 -8.59
C ILE A 123 3.18 8.15 -7.94
N GLU A 124 2.89 9.16 -8.76
CA GLU A 124 2.71 10.54 -8.29
C GLU A 124 1.36 11.13 -8.68
N ASP A 125 0.82 11.97 -7.80
CA ASP A 125 -0.30 12.88 -8.06
C ASP A 125 -1.58 12.22 -8.59
N THR A 126 -1.93 11.04 -8.08
CA THR A 126 -3.21 10.37 -8.40
C THR A 126 -4.39 11.12 -7.79
N VAL A 127 -5.56 11.06 -8.45
CA VAL A 127 -6.80 11.65 -7.92
C VAL A 127 -7.28 10.91 -6.66
N GLY A 128 -7.13 9.59 -6.65
CA GLY A 128 -7.41 8.69 -5.53
C GLY A 128 -6.19 7.84 -5.21
N ASP A 129 -6.39 6.57 -4.87
CA ASP A 129 -5.34 5.67 -4.38
C ASP A 129 -4.16 5.54 -5.36
N ALA A 130 -2.92 5.60 -4.88
CA ALA A 130 -1.76 5.54 -5.78
C ALA A 130 -1.53 4.11 -6.31
N LEU A 131 -1.32 3.16 -5.41
CA LEU A 131 -1.17 1.73 -5.71
C LEU A 131 -2.17 0.92 -4.90
N LYS A 132 -3.23 0.43 -5.56
CA LYS A 132 -4.24 -0.42 -4.94
C LYS A 132 -4.06 -1.86 -5.36
N ILE A 133 -3.90 -2.76 -4.41
CA ILE A 133 -3.76 -4.20 -4.64
C ILE A 133 -4.88 -4.89 -3.89
N ASN A 134 -5.85 -5.42 -4.62
CA ASN A 134 -7.10 -5.90 -4.06
C ASN A 134 -7.25 -7.40 -4.29
N GLN A 135 -7.60 -8.14 -3.24
CA GLN A 135 -7.95 -9.56 -3.32
C GLN A 135 -6.85 -10.40 -4.00
N SER A 136 -5.61 -10.28 -3.49
CA SER A 136 -4.45 -10.95 -4.06
C SER A 136 -3.72 -11.80 -3.03
N THR A 137 -2.88 -12.73 -3.49
CA THR A 137 -2.00 -13.55 -2.68
C THR A 137 -0.58 -13.41 -3.18
N ASN A 138 0.40 -13.40 -2.28
CA ASN A 138 1.83 -13.29 -2.59
C ASN A 138 2.15 -11.97 -3.32
N VAL A 139 2.12 -10.87 -2.58
CA VAL A 139 2.36 -9.53 -3.10
C VAL A 139 3.68 -8.99 -2.59
N VAL A 140 4.51 -8.47 -3.50
CA VAL A 140 5.77 -7.80 -3.18
C VAL A 140 5.75 -6.37 -3.72
N VAL A 141 5.89 -5.41 -2.82
CA VAL A 141 6.10 -3.99 -3.11
C VAL A 141 7.49 -3.62 -2.61
N ARG A 142 8.44 -3.40 -3.51
CA ARG A 142 9.84 -3.20 -3.16
C ARG A 142 10.39 -1.91 -3.74
N ARG A 143 10.88 -1.00 -2.91
CA ARG A 143 11.45 0.26 -3.39
C ARG A 143 10.48 1.01 -4.31
N VAL A 144 9.23 1.14 -3.84
CA VAL A 144 8.20 1.94 -4.51
C VAL A 144 7.97 3.22 -3.75
N ARG A 145 7.92 4.36 -4.46
CA ARG A 145 7.51 5.65 -3.88
C ARG A 145 6.10 6.01 -4.31
N THR A 146 5.26 6.43 -3.38
CA THR A 146 3.99 7.09 -3.67
C THR A 146 4.03 8.49 -3.11
N GLU A 147 3.62 9.49 -3.90
CA GLU A 147 3.72 10.89 -3.48
C GLU A 147 2.64 11.78 -4.09
N TRP A 148 2.03 12.62 -3.25
CA TRP A 148 1.33 13.81 -3.71
C TRP A 148 2.26 15.02 -3.60
N THR A 149 2.76 15.47 -4.76
CA THR A 149 3.86 16.44 -4.85
C THR A 149 3.48 17.85 -4.40
N ARG A 150 2.18 18.11 -4.19
CA ARG A 150 1.69 19.35 -3.58
C ARG A 150 1.82 19.38 -2.05
N GLY A 151 2.30 18.30 -1.43
CA GLY A 151 2.36 18.13 0.02
C GLY A 151 1.02 17.75 0.63
N ALA A 152 0.98 17.72 1.96
CA ALA A 152 -0.22 17.41 2.76
C ALA A 152 -1.42 18.29 2.35
N HIS A 153 -2.47 17.67 1.82
CA HIS A 153 -3.64 18.38 1.32
C HIS A 153 -4.87 17.47 1.31
N THR A 154 -6.03 18.01 1.71
CA THR A 154 -7.27 17.22 1.86
C THR A 154 -7.78 16.61 0.56
N ASP A 155 -7.54 17.26 -0.57
CA ASP A 155 -7.90 16.73 -1.90
C ASP A 155 -6.95 15.61 -2.39
N ASN A 156 -5.92 15.20 -1.63
CA ASN A 156 -5.02 14.12 -2.04
C ASN A 156 -5.79 12.80 -2.08
N GLY A 157 -5.27 11.84 -2.84
CA GLY A 157 -5.77 10.49 -2.78
C GLY A 157 -5.60 9.90 -1.38
N ALA A 158 -6.51 8.99 -1.03
CA ALA A 158 -6.61 8.47 0.32
C ALA A 158 -5.37 7.64 0.68
N TYR A 159 -5.03 6.65 -0.15
CA TYR A 159 -4.01 5.66 0.19
C TYR A 159 -2.83 5.66 -0.79
N GLY A 160 -1.61 5.66 -0.27
CA GLY A 160 -0.39 5.53 -1.07
C GLY A 160 -0.19 4.10 -1.56
N ILE A 161 0.35 3.24 -0.71
CA ILE A 161 0.48 1.79 -0.96
C ILE A 161 -0.65 1.08 -0.24
N TYR A 162 -1.55 0.42 -0.98
CA TYR A 162 -2.84 -0.06 -0.48
C TYR A 162 -3.14 -1.52 -0.89
N PRO A 163 -2.45 -2.52 -0.33
CA PRO A 163 -2.95 -3.89 -0.27
C PRO A 163 -4.19 -4.01 0.65
N VAL A 164 -5.23 -4.66 0.13
CA VAL A 164 -6.48 -4.92 0.85
C VAL A 164 -7.04 -6.29 0.49
N GLN A 165 -7.59 -6.99 1.48
CA GLN A 165 -8.06 -8.37 1.31
C GLN A 165 -6.96 -9.28 0.73
N THR A 166 -5.73 -9.09 1.18
CA THR A 166 -4.53 -9.69 0.59
C THR A 166 -3.83 -10.61 1.60
N SER A 167 -3.21 -11.69 1.11
CA SER A 167 -2.43 -12.61 1.95
C SER A 167 -0.97 -12.69 1.49
N ASN A 168 -0.02 -12.82 2.42
CA ASN A 168 1.42 -12.85 2.16
C ASN A 168 1.89 -11.55 1.48
N VAL A 169 1.94 -10.47 2.25
CA VAL A 169 2.27 -9.12 1.78
C VAL A 169 3.65 -8.72 2.28
N LEU A 170 4.57 -8.43 1.35
CA LEU A 170 5.85 -7.82 1.67
C LEU A 170 5.90 -6.40 1.09
N ILE A 171 5.97 -5.39 1.96
CA ILE A 171 6.31 -4.02 1.61
C ILE A 171 7.69 -3.73 2.18
N GLU A 172 8.68 -3.48 1.32
CA GLU A 172 10.04 -3.22 1.76
C GLU A 172 10.74 -2.08 1.02
N GLY A 173 11.53 -1.28 1.74
CA GLY A 173 12.32 -0.21 1.13
C GLY A 173 11.47 0.89 0.50
N SER A 174 10.19 1.00 0.84
CA SER A 174 9.22 1.83 0.13
C SER A 174 8.98 3.17 0.82
N VAL A 175 8.46 4.14 0.08
CA VAL A 175 8.25 5.52 0.56
C VAL A 175 6.82 5.96 0.27
N ALA A 176 6.14 6.57 1.24
CA ALA A 176 4.80 7.12 1.03
C ALA A 176 4.67 8.53 1.63
N ILE A 177 4.26 9.49 0.78
CA ILE A 177 4.28 10.91 1.12
C ILE A 177 2.97 11.60 0.74
N GLY A 178 2.34 12.26 1.70
CA GLY A 178 1.22 13.18 1.42
C GLY A 178 -0.15 12.53 1.27
N ALA A 179 -0.35 11.27 1.62
CA ALA A 179 -1.67 10.62 1.53
C ALA A 179 -2.69 11.29 2.45
N SER A 180 -3.92 11.53 1.98
CA SER A 180 -4.99 12.13 2.79
C SER A 180 -5.62 11.18 3.81
N ASP A 181 -5.27 9.90 3.72
CA ASP A 181 -5.57 8.86 4.68
C ASP A 181 -4.24 8.22 5.14
N ALA A 182 -3.92 7.02 4.69
CA ALA A 182 -2.68 6.33 5.05
C ALA A 182 -1.62 6.30 3.93
N GLY A 183 -0.37 6.59 4.27
CA GLY A 183 0.77 6.49 3.35
C GLY A 183 1.00 5.03 2.93
N ILE A 184 1.25 4.17 3.91
CA ILE A 184 1.31 2.71 3.73
C ILE A 184 0.14 2.12 4.50
N TYR A 185 -0.79 1.50 3.79
CA TYR A 185 -1.98 0.87 4.36
C TYR A 185 -2.00 -0.62 4.03
N VAL A 186 -2.25 -1.46 5.02
CA VAL A 186 -2.54 -2.88 4.81
C VAL A 186 -3.81 -3.25 5.56
N GLY A 187 -4.90 -3.51 4.83
CA GLY A 187 -6.21 -3.70 5.43
C GLY A 187 -6.84 -5.05 5.13
N GLN A 188 -7.62 -5.60 6.06
CA GLN A 188 -8.37 -6.84 5.87
C GLN A 188 -7.50 -8.01 5.37
N SER A 189 -6.25 -8.04 5.81
CA SER A 189 -5.18 -8.85 5.22
C SER A 189 -4.54 -9.77 6.26
N ASN A 190 -3.71 -10.72 5.82
CA ASN A 190 -2.97 -11.59 6.73
C ASN A 190 -1.56 -11.91 6.24
N GLN A 191 -0.67 -12.26 7.18
CA GLN A 191 0.74 -12.55 6.90
C GLN A 191 1.41 -11.36 6.21
N ILE A 192 1.69 -10.33 7.01
CA ILE A 192 2.11 -9.01 6.51
C ILE A 192 3.50 -8.69 7.05
N ILE A 193 4.36 -8.17 6.19
CA ILE A 193 5.66 -7.61 6.56
C ILE A 193 5.76 -6.21 5.94
N VAL A 194 5.90 -5.19 6.77
CA VAL A 194 6.23 -3.81 6.37
C VAL A 194 7.57 -3.45 6.99
N ARG A 195 8.61 -3.29 6.17
CA ARG A 195 9.96 -3.05 6.67
C ARG A 195 10.80 -2.06 5.90
N ASN A 196 11.83 -1.50 6.54
CA ASN A 196 12.81 -0.64 5.90
C ASN A 196 12.16 0.50 5.07
N SER A 197 10.97 0.95 5.46
CA SER A 197 10.15 1.88 4.68
C SER A 197 10.01 3.22 5.41
N ARG A 198 9.64 4.27 4.66
CA ARG A 198 9.46 5.62 5.19
C ARG A 198 8.07 6.15 4.87
N ALA A 199 7.34 6.59 5.88
CA ALA A 199 6.06 7.27 5.73
C ALA A 199 6.14 8.66 6.35
N GLU A 200 5.89 9.70 5.55
CA GLU A 200 5.96 11.10 6.00
C GLU A 200 4.89 12.00 5.40
N TYR A 201 4.44 13.00 6.16
CA TYR A 201 3.41 13.97 5.74
C TYR A 201 2.06 13.35 5.34
N ASN A 202 1.74 12.15 5.83
CA ASN A 202 0.43 11.52 5.67
C ASN A 202 -0.46 11.82 6.88
N VAL A 203 -1.77 11.53 6.80
CA VAL A 203 -2.59 11.52 8.02
C VAL A 203 -2.17 10.34 8.90
N ALA A 204 -2.21 9.12 8.38
CA ALA A 204 -1.59 7.96 9.00
C ALA A 204 -0.31 7.59 8.25
N GLY A 205 0.82 7.47 8.93
CA GLY A 205 2.07 7.06 8.29
C GLY A 205 1.96 5.61 7.78
N ILE A 206 1.88 4.67 8.71
CA ILE A 206 1.68 3.24 8.43
C ILE A 206 0.43 2.77 9.16
N GLU A 207 -0.46 2.08 8.45
CA GLU A 207 -1.71 1.56 8.99
C GLU A 207 -1.86 0.07 8.73
N ILE A 208 -2.16 -0.68 9.80
CA ILE A 208 -2.59 -2.08 9.75
C ILE A 208 -4.04 -2.11 10.26
N GLU A 209 -4.99 -2.33 9.35
CA GLU A 209 -6.42 -2.24 9.63
C GLU A 209 -7.08 -3.62 9.51
N ASN A 210 -7.84 -4.06 10.51
CA ASN A 210 -8.66 -5.29 10.43
C ASN A 210 -7.86 -6.51 9.91
N SER A 211 -6.60 -6.62 10.32
CA SER A 211 -5.62 -7.54 9.74
C SER A 211 -4.97 -8.41 10.81
N THR A 212 -4.46 -9.58 10.40
CA THR A 212 -3.89 -10.57 11.33
C THR A 212 -2.47 -10.95 10.97
N TYR A 213 -1.61 -11.16 11.96
CA TYR A 213 -0.24 -11.63 11.77
C TYR A 213 0.61 -10.66 10.93
N ALA A 214 1.03 -9.57 11.57
CA ALA A 214 1.80 -8.51 10.92
C ALA A 214 3.10 -8.18 11.65
N ASP A 215 4.17 -7.98 10.88
CA ASP A 215 5.45 -7.44 11.34
C ASP A 215 5.66 -6.06 10.73
N VAL A 216 5.76 -5.03 11.58
CA VAL A 216 6.03 -3.64 11.18
C VAL A 216 7.34 -3.21 11.84
N TYR A 217 8.44 -3.20 11.09
CA TYR A 217 9.77 -2.98 11.68
C TYR A 217 10.81 -2.27 10.81
N ASP A 218 11.84 -1.71 11.43
CA ASP A 218 12.90 -0.94 10.76
C ASP A 218 12.34 0.20 9.88
N ASN A 219 11.17 0.74 10.21
CA ASN A 219 10.55 1.83 9.46
C ASN A 219 10.83 3.19 10.10
N VAL A 220 10.67 4.23 9.30
CA VAL A 220 10.67 5.64 9.73
C VAL A 220 9.27 6.20 9.51
N ALA A 221 8.57 6.53 10.60
CA ALA A 221 7.28 7.20 10.58
C ALA A 221 7.45 8.59 11.20
N THR A 222 7.49 9.63 10.36
CA THR A 222 7.77 11.00 10.81
C THR A 222 6.93 12.05 10.11
N ASN A 223 6.66 13.18 10.78
CA ASN A 223 5.90 14.28 10.21
C ASN A 223 4.51 13.89 9.68
N ASN A 224 3.93 12.79 10.13
CA ASN A 224 2.53 12.45 9.85
C ASN A 224 1.61 13.14 10.87
N THR A 225 0.29 13.00 10.75
CA THR A 225 -0.62 13.33 11.87
C THR A 225 -0.55 12.26 12.96
N GLY A 226 -0.58 10.99 12.57
CA GLY A 226 -0.28 9.82 13.40
C GLY A 226 0.81 8.97 12.75
N GLY A 227 1.78 8.51 13.52
CA GLY A 227 2.92 7.74 12.99
C GLY A 227 2.53 6.34 12.51
N ILE A 228 2.17 5.45 13.43
CA ILE A 228 1.74 4.08 13.13
C ILE A 228 0.37 3.81 13.78
N LEU A 229 -0.54 3.18 13.06
CA LEU A 229 -1.91 2.89 13.49
C LEU A 229 -2.22 1.39 13.34
N ILE A 230 -2.64 0.74 14.42
CA ILE A 230 -2.99 -0.69 14.45
C ILE A 230 -4.44 -0.86 14.94
N PHE A 231 -5.41 -0.81 14.03
CA PHE A 231 -6.83 -0.63 14.38
C PHE A 231 -7.73 -1.74 13.84
N ASP A 232 -8.81 -2.02 14.56
CA ASP A 232 -10.00 -2.63 13.97
C ASP A 232 -11.17 -1.66 13.95
N LEU A 233 -11.97 -1.74 12.89
CA LEU A 233 -13.19 -1.01 12.68
C LEU A 233 -14.39 -1.96 12.48
N PRO A 234 -15.60 -1.54 12.91
CA PRO A 234 -16.82 -2.33 12.72
C PRO A 234 -17.27 -2.34 11.26
N ASN A 235 -18.17 -3.28 10.92
CA ASN A 235 -18.84 -3.39 9.61
C ASN A 235 -17.92 -3.72 8.43
N LEU A 236 -16.75 -4.30 8.69
CA LEU A 236 -15.84 -4.77 7.65
C LEU A 236 -15.87 -6.30 7.49
N PRO A 237 -15.58 -6.83 6.28
CA PRO A 237 -15.56 -8.26 5.99
C PRO A 237 -14.62 -9.09 6.87
N VAL A 238 -13.48 -8.50 7.24
CA VAL A 238 -12.49 -9.09 8.15
C VAL A 238 -12.57 -8.33 9.46
N GLN A 239 -12.59 -9.05 10.58
CA GLN A 239 -12.68 -8.51 11.94
C GLN A 239 -11.77 -9.34 12.85
N GLY A 240 -11.44 -8.81 14.03
CA GLY A 240 -10.58 -9.51 14.99
C GLY A 240 -9.13 -9.49 14.54
N GLY A 241 -8.66 -8.32 14.13
CA GLY A 241 -7.26 -8.04 13.89
C GLY A 241 -6.46 -8.32 15.16
N GLN A 242 -5.35 -9.00 14.96
CA GLN A 242 -4.54 -9.49 16.07
C GLN A 242 -3.14 -9.92 15.64
N ALA A 243 -2.29 -10.17 16.64
CA ALA A 243 -0.96 -10.75 16.47
C ALA A 243 -0.06 -9.86 15.61
N THR A 244 -0.02 -8.56 15.94
CA THR A 244 0.84 -7.58 15.27
C THR A 244 2.03 -7.23 16.14
N ARG A 245 3.23 -7.30 15.56
CA ARG A 245 4.49 -6.87 16.18
C ARG A 245 4.95 -5.57 15.56
N VAL A 246 5.16 -4.54 16.38
CA VAL A 246 5.68 -3.23 15.98
C VAL A 246 7.03 -3.04 16.67
N PHE A 247 8.13 -3.11 15.93
CA PHE A 247 9.46 -3.10 16.56
C PHE A 247 10.57 -2.45 15.75
N ASN A 248 11.62 -1.96 16.42
CA ASN A 248 12.76 -1.31 15.75
C ASN A 248 12.38 -0.16 14.80
N ASN A 249 11.25 0.51 15.02
CA ASN A 249 10.85 1.68 14.24
C ASN A 249 11.35 2.97 14.88
N GLN A 250 11.59 3.99 14.04
CA GLN A 250 11.77 5.37 14.46
C GLN A 250 10.44 6.13 14.24
N ILE A 251 9.79 6.54 15.33
CA ILE A 251 8.44 7.12 15.32
C ILE A 251 8.49 8.50 15.97
N PHE A 252 8.70 9.54 15.17
CA PHE A 252 9.02 10.86 15.72
C PHE A 252 8.43 12.04 14.96
N GLU A 253 8.20 13.14 15.68
CA GLU A 253 7.69 14.40 15.13
C GLU A 253 6.40 14.24 14.30
N ASN A 254 5.52 13.28 14.64
CA ASN A 254 4.25 13.07 13.94
C ASN A 254 3.22 14.14 14.34
N ASN A 255 3.49 15.39 13.95
CA ASN A 255 2.81 16.60 14.42
C ASN A 255 2.05 17.35 13.32
N THR A 256 1.98 16.80 12.10
CA THR A 256 1.26 17.44 10.98
C THR A 256 -0.23 17.54 11.30
N GLU A 257 -0.85 18.68 11.04
CA GLU A 257 -2.28 18.86 11.23
C GLU A 257 -3.08 17.83 10.42
N ASN A 258 -4.14 17.28 11.00
CA ASN A 258 -4.98 16.30 10.30
C ASN A 258 -5.68 16.97 9.10
N PHE A 259 -5.47 16.41 7.91
CA PHE A 259 -6.04 16.90 6.66
C PHE A 259 -6.96 15.87 5.97
N ALA A 260 -7.34 14.80 6.66
CA ALA A 260 -8.26 13.81 6.12
C ALA A 260 -9.62 14.46 5.80
N PRO A 261 -10.31 14.01 4.73
CA PRO A 261 -11.65 14.45 4.43
C PRO A 261 -12.60 14.23 5.62
N ILE A 262 -13.47 15.21 5.89
CA ILE A 262 -14.47 15.12 6.96
C ILE A 262 -15.38 13.91 6.72
N GLY A 263 -15.52 13.07 7.75
CA GLY A 263 -16.33 11.85 7.70
C GLY A 263 -15.49 10.58 7.62
N ASN A 264 -14.23 10.66 7.17
CA ASN A 264 -13.29 9.53 7.29
C ASN A 264 -12.97 9.27 8.76
N ILE A 265 -12.78 8.01 9.12
CA ILE A 265 -12.49 7.62 10.51
C ILE A 265 -11.16 8.21 10.99
N VAL A 266 -10.14 8.23 10.11
CA VAL A 266 -8.81 8.78 10.38
C VAL A 266 -8.82 10.29 10.58
N ALA A 267 -9.89 11.01 10.19
CA ALA A 267 -10.05 12.42 10.53
C ALA A 267 -10.18 12.66 12.04
N ASN A 268 -10.38 11.59 12.82
CA ASN A 268 -10.40 11.63 14.29
C ASN A 268 -9.04 11.33 14.92
N VAL A 269 -8.00 11.00 14.12
CA VAL A 269 -6.65 10.76 14.63
C VAL A 269 -6.08 12.10 15.11
N PRO A 270 -5.74 12.23 16.41
CA PRO A 270 -5.18 13.46 16.92
C PRO A 270 -3.76 13.67 16.36
N ALA A 271 -3.49 14.87 15.84
CA ALA A 271 -2.13 15.26 15.49
C ALA A 271 -1.21 15.15 16.71
N GLY A 272 0.04 14.71 16.50
CA GLY A 272 0.99 14.48 17.59
C GLY A 272 0.95 13.06 18.16
N THR A 273 0.34 12.10 17.47
CA THR A 273 0.25 10.71 17.96
C THR A 273 1.38 9.87 17.37
N GLY A 274 2.20 9.23 18.20
CA GLY A 274 3.26 8.32 17.73
C GLY A 274 2.70 7.00 17.20
N LEU A 275 2.23 6.16 18.11
CA LEU A 275 1.54 4.89 17.84
C LEU A 275 0.13 4.93 18.43
N LEU A 276 -0.86 4.47 17.67
CA LEU A 276 -2.21 4.27 18.15
C LEU A 276 -2.61 2.79 17.98
N ILE A 277 -3.20 2.22 19.02
CA ILE A 277 -3.80 0.88 19.04
C ILE A 277 -5.28 1.05 19.36
N LEU A 278 -6.15 0.63 18.43
CA LEU A 278 -7.60 0.79 18.54
C LEU A 278 -8.29 -0.56 18.41
N ALA A 279 -8.93 -1.02 19.47
CA ALA A 279 -9.76 -2.24 19.44
C ALA A 279 -9.05 -3.44 18.80
N ASN A 280 -7.78 -3.69 19.14
CA ASN A 280 -6.97 -4.75 18.54
C ASN A 280 -6.40 -5.65 19.63
N ASP A 281 -6.18 -6.92 19.29
CA ASP A 281 -5.79 -7.94 20.25
C ASP A 281 -4.36 -8.46 20.01
N ASN A 282 -3.68 -8.90 21.06
CA ASN A 282 -2.38 -9.56 20.94
C ASN A 282 -1.38 -8.68 20.16
N ILE A 283 -1.08 -7.50 20.69
CA ILE A 283 -0.16 -6.54 20.06
C ILE A 283 1.11 -6.46 20.87
N GLU A 284 2.24 -6.46 20.18
CA GLU A 284 3.55 -6.41 20.82
C GLU A 284 4.37 -5.25 20.27
N VAL A 285 4.76 -4.32 21.14
CA VAL A 285 5.45 -3.08 20.80
C VAL A 285 6.78 -3.04 21.52
N PHE A 286 7.89 -3.19 20.81
CA PHE A 286 9.21 -3.31 21.46
C PHE A 286 10.36 -2.75 20.65
N GLU A 287 11.43 -2.31 21.33
CA GLU A 287 12.65 -1.80 20.69
C GLU A 287 12.40 -0.63 19.71
N ASN A 288 11.29 0.11 19.84
CA ASN A 288 11.06 1.30 19.04
C ASN A 288 11.66 2.53 19.72
N SER A 289 12.03 3.53 18.91
CA SER A 289 12.42 4.85 19.38
C SER A 289 11.31 5.84 19.08
N PHE A 290 10.70 6.39 20.13
CA PHE A 290 9.69 7.44 20.06
C PHE A 290 10.29 8.78 20.44
N ALA A 291 10.06 9.81 19.63
CA ALA A 291 10.52 11.15 19.97
C ALA A 291 9.56 12.27 19.53
N ASP A 292 9.36 13.26 20.40
CA ASP A 292 8.73 14.54 20.05
C ASP A 292 7.38 14.44 19.31
N ASN A 293 6.58 13.41 19.63
CA ASN A 293 5.17 13.34 19.22
C ASN A 293 4.35 14.18 20.21
N ASN A 294 3.85 15.34 19.75
CA ASN A 294 3.36 16.40 20.64
C ASN A 294 2.16 15.99 21.51
N SER A 295 1.28 15.12 21.02
CA SER A 295 0.09 14.72 21.77
C SER A 295 0.38 13.57 22.73
N VAL A 296 0.96 12.47 22.23
CA VAL A 296 1.22 11.23 22.98
C VAL A 296 2.12 10.28 22.18
N ASN A 297 3.02 9.56 22.84
CA ASN A 297 3.89 8.57 22.18
C ASN A 297 3.12 7.29 21.82
N ILE A 298 2.41 6.68 22.77
CA ILE A 298 1.55 5.52 22.54
C ILE A 298 0.18 5.78 23.15
N MET A 299 -0.88 5.62 22.34
CA MET A 299 -2.26 5.65 22.82
C MET A 299 -2.95 4.33 22.51
N ILE A 300 -3.71 3.82 23.47
CA ILE A 300 -4.44 2.55 23.38
C ILE A 300 -5.87 2.83 23.79
N TYR A 301 -6.87 2.53 22.96
CA TYR A 301 -8.25 2.67 23.42
C TYR A 301 -9.26 1.76 22.71
N SER A 302 -10.40 1.58 23.39
CA SER A 302 -11.57 0.93 22.82
C SER A 302 -12.28 1.85 21.83
N PHE A 303 -12.81 1.29 20.74
CA PHE A 303 -13.63 2.05 19.79
C PHE A 303 -14.82 2.75 20.44
N THR A 304 -15.37 2.21 21.53
CA THR A 304 -16.50 2.83 22.25
C THR A 304 -16.12 4.07 23.06
N LEU A 305 -14.82 4.36 23.23
CA LEU A 305 -14.35 5.50 24.00
C LEU A 305 -14.93 6.81 23.45
N GLY A 306 -15.48 7.64 24.34
CA GLY A 306 -16.21 8.85 23.95
C GLY A 306 -17.67 8.61 23.52
N GLY A 307 -18.21 7.41 23.74
CA GLY A 307 -19.63 7.10 23.58
C GLY A 307 -20.04 6.69 22.17
N ARG A 308 -19.11 6.19 21.34
CA ARG A 308 -19.45 5.65 20.02
C ARG A 308 -20.34 4.42 20.18
N THR A 309 -21.42 4.36 19.41
CA THR A 309 -22.33 3.21 19.36
C THR A 309 -21.84 2.19 18.34
N ILE A 310 -22.06 0.92 18.62
CA ILE A 310 -21.72 -0.20 17.75
C ILE A 310 -23.02 -0.89 17.35
N GLU A 311 -23.26 -0.98 16.04
CA GLU A 311 -24.39 -1.74 15.48
C GLU A 311 -23.98 -3.16 15.09
N ASP A 312 -22.69 -3.36 14.80
CA ASP A 312 -22.12 -4.65 14.43
C ASP A 312 -21.99 -5.56 15.64
N GLN A 313 -22.77 -6.64 15.67
CA GLN A 313 -22.78 -7.59 16.78
C GLN A 313 -21.54 -8.49 16.85
N ASN A 314 -20.77 -8.57 15.76
CA ASN A 314 -19.56 -9.40 15.71
C ASN A 314 -18.29 -8.61 16.05
N TYR A 315 -18.38 -7.29 16.12
CA TYR A 315 -17.23 -6.43 16.37
C TYR A 315 -16.85 -6.44 17.84
N ASP A 316 -15.58 -6.77 18.11
CA ASP A 316 -14.97 -6.57 19.42
C ASP A 316 -14.33 -5.17 19.48
N PRO A 317 -14.83 -4.24 20.31
CA PRO A 317 -14.30 -2.88 20.32
C PRO A 317 -13.21 -2.68 21.36
N PHE A 318 -12.79 -3.71 22.09
CA PHE A 318 -11.84 -3.59 23.18
C PHE A 318 -10.43 -3.99 22.72
N PRO A 319 -9.38 -3.39 23.31
CA PRO A 319 -8.03 -3.88 23.13
C PRO A 319 -7.67 -4.90 24.21
N GLU A 320 -7.20 -6.08 23.81
CA GLU A 320 -6.74 -7.13 24.72
C GLU A 320 -5.29 -7.57 24.47
N GLN A 321 -4.56 -7.92 25.54
CA GLN A 321 -3.20 -8.50 25.48
C GLN A 321 -2.20 -7.63 24.72
N ILE A 322 -2.07 -6.38 25.15
CA ILE A 322 -1.10 -5.42 24.59
C ILE A 322 0.18 -5.47 25.42
N TYR A 323 1.30 -5.79 24.79
CA TYR A 323 2.60 -5.87 25.43
C TYR A 323 3.55 -4.79 24.91
N ILE A 324 3.93 -3.86 25.78
CA ILE A 324 4.80 -2.72 25.45
C ILE A 324 6.04 -2.82 26.33
N HIS A 325 7.21 -3.02 25.76
CA HIS A 325 8.44 -3.15 26.55
C HIS A 325 9.68 -2.80 25.73
N ASP A 326 10.79 -2.48 26.40
CA ASP A 326 12.08 -2.17 25.74
C ASP A 326 12.00 -1.06 24.67
N ASN A 327 11.07 -0.11 24.80
CA ASN A 327 11.00 1.06 23.93
C ASN A 327 11.74 2.25 24.55
N GLU A 328 12.31 3.10 23.72
CA GLU A 328 12.95 4.34 24.14
C GLU A 328 12.02 5.53 23.85
N PHE A 329 11.83 6.40 24.84
CA PHE A 329 10.99 7.59 24.74
C PHE A 329 11.80 8.85 25.02
N VAL A 330 11.74 9.83 24.11
CA VAL A 330 12.42 11.12 24.24
C VAL A 330 11.48 12.27 23.88
N GLY A 331 11.02 13.01 24.89
CA GLY A 331 10.12 14.14 24.65
C GLY A 331 8.71 13.72 24.17
N GLY A 332 7.97 14.69 23.66
CA GLY A 332 6.54 14.53 23.31
C GLY A 332 5.57 14.80 24.47
N GLY A 333 4.28 14.62 24.21
CA GLY A 333 3.19 14.76 25.19
C GLY A 333 2.85 16.19 25.65
N THR A 334 3.49 17.20 25.07
CA THR A 334 3.39 18.61 25.50
C THR A 334 2.16 19.36 25.00
N VAL A 335 1.49 18.86 23.95
CA VAL A 335 0.28 19.43 23.37
C VAL A 335 -0.75 18.31 23.16
N PRO A 336 -1.40 17.83 24.22
CA PRO A 336 -2.38 16.76 24.11
C PRO A 336 -3.52 17.16 23.18
N ALA A 337 -3.84 16.32 22.18
CA ALA A 337 -4.79 16.65 21.12
C ALA A 337 -6.11 15.86 21.21
N HIS A 338 -6.06 14.62 21.71
CA HIS A 338 -7.26 13.81 21.94
C HIS A 338 -8.21 14.51 22.92
N ALA A 339 -9.52 14.46 22.68
CA ALA A 339 -10.51 15.22 23.46
C ALA A 339 -10.40 14.95 24.98
N LEU A 340 -10.29 13.68 25.37
CA LEU A 340 -10.19 13.27 26.77
C LEU A 340 -8.84 13.65 27.40
N LEU A 341 -7.75 13.58 26.61
CA LEU A 341 -6.44 14.01 27.09
C LEU A 341 -6.37 15.53 27.29
N LYS A 342 -7.01 16.31 26.42
CA LYS A 342 -7.15 17.77 26.62
C LYS A 342 -7.88 18.11 27.90
N THR A 343 -8.98 17.41 28.21
CA THR A 343 -9.72 17.66 29.44
C THR A 343 -8.93 17.26 30.68
N TRP A 344 -8.20 16.15 30.63
CA TRP A 344 -7.29 15.74 31.70
C TRP A 344 -6.16 16.78 31.89
N HIS A 345 -5.47 17.17 30.82
CA HIS A 345 -4.40 18.16 30.83
C HIS A 345 -4.85 19.51 31.38
N ALA A 346 -6.06 19.96 31.03
CA ALA A 346 -6.61 21.21 31.55
C ALA A 346 -6.87 21.20 33.07
N VAL A 347 -7.02 20.02 33.67
CA VAL A 347 -7.25 19.85 35.11
C VAL A 347 -5.93 19.66 35.86
N THR A 348 -4.99 18.91 35.28
CA THR A 348 -3.75 18.53 35.95
C THR A 348 -2.58 19.45 35.65
N GLU A 349 -2.60 20.14 34.51
CA GLU A 349 -1.49 20.90 33.93
C GLU A 349 -0.26 20.02 33.60
N GLU A 350 -0.41 18.69 33.58
CA GLU A 350 0.66 17.72 33.32
C GLU A 350 0.76 17.37 31.82
N ASN A 351 1.96 17.05 31.34
CA ASN A 351 2.16 16.54 29.97
C ASN A 351 1.72 15.07 29.85
N SER A 352 1.22 14.65 28.69
CA SER A 352 0.85 13.24 28.45
C SER A 352 2.03 12.32 28.77
N PRO A 353 1.80 11.23 29.53
CA PRO A 353 2.79 10.17 29.67
C PRO A 353 3.08 9.45 28.36
N ASP A 354 4.13 8.62 28.37
CA ASP A 354 4.58 7.86 27.21
C ASP A 354 3.49 6.91 26.69
N VAL A 355 2.81 6.24 27.62
CA VAL A 355 1.71 5.32 27.31
C VAL A 355 0.41 5.82 27.95
N VAL A 356 -0.62 6.03 27.13
CA VAL A 356 -1.96 6.37 27.55
C VAL A 356 -2.93 5.26 27.17
N TRP A 357 -3.65 4.72 28.16
CA TRP A 357 -4.77 3.82 27.94
C TRP A 357 -6.11 4.50 28.22
N GLY A 358 -7.07 4.31 27.30
CA GLY A 358 -8.43 4.82 27.42
C GLY A 358 -9.21 4.23 28.60
N GLY A 359 -8.83 3.07 29.12
CA GLY A 359 -9.37 2.50 30.36
C GLY A 359 -10.69 1.72 30.24
N LEU A 360 -11.24 1.57 29.03
CA LEU A 360 -12.40 0.70 28.79
C LEU A 360 -11.94 -0.72 28.47
N MET A 361 -12.62 -1.69 29.08
CA MET A 361 -12.41 -3.12 28.88
C MET A 361 -13.75 -3.83 28.70
N LYS A 362 -13.69 -5.04 28.13
CA LYS A 362 -14.84 -5.91 27.95
C LYS A 362 -15.51 -6.25 29.28
N GLU A 363 -16.84 -6.29 29.30
CA GLU A 363 -17.60 -6.65 30.50
C GLU A 363 -17.22 -8.07 30.98
N GLY A 364 -16.89 -8.20 32.27
CA GLY A 364 -16.40 -9.46 32.84
C GLY A 364 -14.95 -9.79 32.53
N GLY A 365 -14.24 -8.92 31.79
CA GLY A 365 -12.81 -9.00 31.57
C GLY A 365 -11.99 -8.72 32.84
N SER A 366 -10.70 -9.05 32.79
CA SER A 366 -9.72 -8.74 33.84
C SER A 366 -8.76 -7.68 33.35
N ILE A 367 -8.31 -6.80 34.25
CA ILE A 367 -7.19 -5.88 33.99
C ILE A 367 -5.85 -6.62 33.95
N GLU A 368 -5.76 -7.76 34.65
CA GLU A 368 -4.53 -8.56 34.70
C GLU A 368 -4.13 -9.01 33.30
N ASN A 369 -2.89 -8.70 32.92
CA ASN A 369 -2.31 -9.03 31.62
C ASN A 369 -3.06 -8.43 30.41
N LEU A 370 -3.90 -7.41 30.62
CA LEU A 370 -4.62 -6.75 29.54
C LEU A 370 -3.68 -5.81 28.77
N ILE A 371 -3.02 -4.91 29.50
CA ILE A 371 -1.96 -4.02 29.02
C ILE A 371 -0.74 -4.27 29.91
N CYS A 372 0.34 -4.83 29.36
CA CYS A 372 1.59 -5.09 30.06
C CYS A 372 2.68 -4.12 29.59
N LEU A 373 3.35 -3.49 30.54
CA LEU A 373 4.46 -2.55 30.32
C LEU A 373 5.85 -3.19 30.49
N GLY A 374 5.89 -4.48 30.83
CA GLY A 374 7.11 -5.20 31.22
C GLY A 374 7.38 -5.14 32.73
N GLU A 375 7.97 -6.21 33.28
CA GLU A 375 8.34 -6.26 34.70
C GLU A 375 9.46 -5.26 35.04
N GLY A 376 9.21 -4.37 36.00
CA GLY A 376 10.18 -3.38 36.45
C GLY A 376 10.33 -2.17 35.51
N SER A 377 9.39 -2.01 34.57
CA SER A 377 9.35 -0.90 33.62
C SER A 377 9.17 0.45 34.33
N ASP A 378 9.95 1.44 33.90
CA ASP A 378 9.85 2.85 34.31
C ASP A 378 9.06 3.70 33.30
N THR A 379 8.45 3.07 32.29
CA THR A 379 7.59 3.73 31.30
C THR A 379 6.48 4.51 32.00
N SER A 380 6.36 5.80 31.69
CA SER A 380 5.31 6.62 32.27
C SER A 380 3.94 6.26 31.67
N PHE A 381 2.91 6.17 32.52
CA PHE A 381 1.62 5.60 32.15
C PHE A 381 0.44 6.40 32.67
N LEU A 382 -0.63 6.50 31.88
CA LEU A 382 -1.93 7.07 32.28
C LEU A 382 -3.07 6.17 31.84
N ASN A 383 -3.92 5.80 32.81
CA ASN A 383 -5.22 5.21 32.57
C ASN A 383 -6.32 6.26 32.74
N LEU A 384 -7.07 6.53 31.67
CA LEU A 384 -8.18 7.49 31.66
C LEU A 384 -9.51 6.95 32.20
N LYS A 385 -9.59 5.65 32.56
CA LYS A 385 -10.78 4.99 33.15
C LYS A 385 -12.09 5.27 32.40
N GLY A 386 -12.04 5.30 31.08
CA GLY A 386 -13.17 5.59 30.20
C GLY A 386 -13.43 7.09 29.96
N GLY A 387 -12.78 7.98 30.71
CA GLY A 387 -12.75 9.43 30.49
C GLY A 387 -14.09 10.14 30.61
N LEU A 388 -15.06 9.58 31.36
CA LEU A 388 -16.33 10.26 31.64
C LEU A 388 -16.17 11.40 32.67
N ASP A 389 -15.22 11.29 33.59
CA ASP A 389 -14.84 12.34 34.54
C ASP A 389 -13.34 12.65 34.36
N SER A 390 -13.00 13.91 34.08
CA SER A 390 -11.61 14.36 33.92
C SER A 390 -10.77 14.24 35.19
N ASN A 391 -11.40 14.02 36.35
CA ASN A 391 -10.73 13.82 37.63
C ASN A 391 -10.55 12.34 38.00
N ASP A 392 -11.18 11.41 37.29
CA ASP A 392 -11.05 9.97 37.53
C ASP A 392 -10.06 9.36 36.54
N PHE A 393 -8.79 9.33 36.94
CA PHE A 393 -7.70 8.70 36.20
C PHE A 393 -6.81 7.91 37.17
N SER A 394 -5.81 7.23 36.63
CA SER A 394 -4.78 6.55 37.43
C SER A 394 -3.44 6.58 36.73
N TYR A 395 -2.37 6.84 37.49
CA TYR A 395 -0.99 6.60 37.08
C TYR A 395 -0.44 5.29 37.65
N ASP A 396 -1.27 4.52 38.38
CA ASP A 396 -0.85 3.26 38.97
C ASP A 396 -0.54 2.23 37.89
N THR A 397 0.66 1.68 37.95
CA THR A 397 1.14 0.64 37.02
C THR A 397 1.11 -0.75 37.63
N ALA A 398 0.68 -0.95 38.89
CA ALA A 398 0.81 -2.23 39.59
C ALA A 398 0.24 -3.42 38.79
N ASP A 399 -0.95 -3.27 38.22
CA ASP A 399 -1.61 -4.29 37.39
C ASP A 399 -1.03 -4.41 35.97
N HIS A 400 -0.14 -3.48 35.59
CA HIS A 400 0.50 -3.39 34.27
C HIS A 400 1.97 -3.81 34.28
N GLN A 401 2.56 -4.05 35.46
CA GLN A 401 3.91 -4.59 35.64
C GLN A 401 3.89 -6.11 35.46
N CYS A 402 3.64 -6.54 34.22
CA CYS A 402 3.44 -7.94 33.84
C CYS A 402 4.23 -8.30 32.58
N SER A 403 4.26 -9.60 32.27
CA SER A 403 4.84 -10.17 31.05
C SER A 403 3.78 -10.96 30.31
N LEU A 404 3.72 -10.76 28.99
CA LEU A 404 2.95 -11.60 28.07
C LEU A 404 3.91 -12.52 27.28
N PRO A 405 3.41 -13.64 26.71
CA PRO A 405 4.18 -14.42 25.75
C PRO A 405 4.56 -13.58 24.53
N ARG A 406 5.81 -13.69 24.08
CA ARG A 406 6.28 -13.02 22.86
C ARG A 406 5.56 -13.58 21.64
N LEU A 407 5.23 -12.73 20.68
CA LEU A 407 4.59 -13.14 19.43
C LEU A 407 5.62 -13.75 18.46
N SER A 408 5.17 -14.74 17.69
CA SER A 408 5.99 -15.43 16.70
C SER A 408 6.35 -14.52 15.53
N GLU A 409 7.52 -14.78 14.93
CA GLU A 409 7.92 -14.12 13.70
C GLU A 409 7.03 -14.47 12.52
N ILE A 410 6.73 -13.44 11.71
CA ILE A 410 6.04 -13.61 10.44
C ILE A 410 7.07 -13.88 9.36
N SER A 411 6.95 -15.03 8.72
CA SER A 411 7.82 -15.42 7.61
C SER A 411 7.04 -16.21 6.57
N PHE A 412 7.19 -15.84 5.32
CA PHE A 412 6.65 -16.58 4.18
C PHE A 412 7.66 -16.53 3.03
N GLU A 413 7.71 -17.61 2.25
CA GLU A 413 8.55 -17.71 1.06
C GLU A 413 7.75 -17.30 -0.17
N PHE A 414 8.26 -16.32 -0.92
CA PHE A 414 7.83 -16.10 -2.30
C PHE A 414 8.54 -17.11 -3.19
N LYS A 415 7.83 -17.70 -4.16
CA LYS A 415 8.52 -18.42 -5.23
C LYS A 415 9.42 -17.41 -5.94
N ALA A 416 10.73 -17.66 -5.91
CA ALA A 416 11.65 -16.89 -6.73
C ALA A 416 11.19 -17.01 -8.20
N GLY A 417 10.95 -15.88 -8.86
CA GLY A 417 10.79 -15.86 -10.31
C GLY A 417 12.13 -16.28 -10.93
N ASP A 418 12.12 -17.35 -11.72
CA ASP A 418 13.26 -17.79 -12.53
C ASP A 418 13.56 -16.80 -13.67
#